data_AF-A0A925VAM6-F1
#
_entry.id   AF-A0A925VAM6-F1
#
_cell.length_a   1.000
_cell.length_b   1.000
_cell.length_c   1.000
_cell.angle_alpha   90.00
_cell.angle_beta   90.00
_cell.angle_gamma   90.00
#
_symmetry.space_group_name_H-M   'P 1'
#
loop_
_entity.id
_entity.type
_entity.pdbx_description
1 polymer ?
#
loop_
_entity_poly.entity_id
_entity_poly.type
_entity_poly.pdbx_seq_one_letter_code
_entity_poly.pdbx_strand_id
1 'polypeptide(L)'
;MAILAHLDDPPRDRGRGLLIGLAIALPCAGLFLFWLIPTLVGAVLGGARDLDSRLRAEDGYMQTLCGEAMDLARDEQLCSCVLGTEFPSLDCQAPFRHWTLARQQETCSDPEVHKQALSFCSCVEAVAGKVDAAAPEAKDAEVAAYENCMVLPDALFLPAIDVLASGG
;
A
#
# COMPACT_ATOMS: atom_id res chain seq x y z
N MET A 1 -2.75 7.14 75.97
CA MET A 1 -2.80 5.80 75.33
C MET A 1 -2.96 5.95 73.82
N ALA A 2 -1.92 6.43 73.12
CA ALA A 2 -1.94 6.53 71.65
C ALA A 2 -0.53 6.35 71.02
N ILE A 3 0.46 5.91 71.81
CA ILE A 3 1.87 5.87 71.39
C ILE A 3 2.38 4.42 71.25
N LEU A 4 1.58 3.42 71.64
CA LEU A 4 1.96 1.99 71.60
C LEU A 4 1.29 1.19 70.47
N ALA A 5 0.38 1.78 69.70
CA ALA A 5 -0.31 1.09 68.60
C ALA A 5 0.42 1.19 67.24
N HIS A 6 1.59 1.83 67.19
CA HIS A 6 2.34 2.06 65.95
C HIS A 6 3.64 1.25 65.86
N LEU A 7 3.86 0.29 66.76
CA LEU A 7 5.07 -0.56 66.80
C LEU A 7 4.85 -2.02 66.37
N ASP A 8 3.63 -2.40 65.98
CA ASP A 8 3.27 -3.79 65.66
C ASP A 8 3.07 -4.06 64.15
N ASP A 9 3.69 -3.26 63.28
CA ASP A 9 3.77 -3.60 61.85
C ASP A 9 5.07 -4.40 61.61
N PRO A 10 5.02 -5.74 61.45
CA PRO A 10 6.20 -6.51 61.08
C PRO A 10 6.72 -6.02 59.72
N PRO A 11 8.05 -6.00 59.50
CA PRO A 11 8.60 -5.51 58.24
C PRO A 11 8.02 -6.33 57.09
N ARG A 12 7.24 -5.69 56.22
CA ARG A 12 6.66 -6.32 55.03
C ARG A 12 7.78 -6.94 54.20
N ASP A 13 7.79 -8.27 54.14
CA ASP A 13 8.72 -9.04 53.33
C ASP A 13 8.48 -8.74 51.84
N ARG A 14 9.36 -7.91 51.28
CA ARG A 14 9.29 -7.46 49.88
C ARG A 14 9.46 -8.63 48.91
N GLY A 15 10.19 -9.68 49.28
CA GLY A 15 10.40 -10.86 48.44
C GLY A 15 9.11 -11.66 48.26
N ARG A 16 8.34 -11.81 49.34
CA ARG A 16 7.02 -12.47 49.30
C ARG A 16 6.01 -11.68 48.47
N GLY A 17 6.04 -10.34 48.54
CA GLY A 17 5.22 -9.47 47.70
C GLY A 17 5.56 -9.60 46.21
N LEU A 18 6.85 -9.65 45.86
CA LEU A 18 7.32 -9.83 44.49
C LEU A 18 6.92 -11.20 43.91
N LEU A 19 7.06 -12.28 44.67
CA LEU A 19 6.71 -13.63 44.23
C LEU A 19 5.20 -13.77 43.96
N ILE A 20 4.36 -13.18 44.81
CA ILE A 20 2.90 -13.15 44.60
C ILE A 20 2.57 -12.30 43.37
N GLY A 21 3.23 -11.14 43.23
CA GLY A 21 3.10 -10.29 42.04
C GLY A 21 3.44 -11.03 40.75
N LEU A 22 4.55 -11.76 40.73
CA LEU A 22 4.97 -12.57 39.58
C LEU A 22 3.99 -13.72 39.31
N ALA A 23 3.56 -14.44 40.35
CA ALA A 23 2.63 -15.57 40.24
C ALA A 23 1.28 -15.16 39.64
N ILE A 24 0.87 -13.90 39.81
CA ILE A 24 -0.37 -13.35 39.24
C ILE A 24 -0.11 -12.67 37.89
N ALA A 25 0.98 -11.91 37.76
CA ALA A 25 1.29 -11.17 36.53
C ALA A 25 1.60 -12.11 35.36
N LEU A 26 2.28 -13.23 35.61
CA LEU A 26 2.69 -14.16 34.57
C LEU A 26 1.51 -14.88 33.88
N PRO A 27 0.51 -15.44 34.59
CA PRO A 27 -0.68 -16.00 33.94
C PRO A 27 -1.55 -14.93 33.28
N CYS A 28 -1.67 -13.72 33.86
CA CYS A 28 -2.40 -12.61 33.24
C CYS A 28 -1.73 -12.15 31.92
N ALA A 29 -0.41 -12.00 31.93
CA ALA A 29 0.36 -11.69 30.73
C ALA A 29 0.29 -12.82 29.70
N GLY A 30 0.33 -14.08 30.15
CA GLY A 30 0.15 -15.26 29.29
C GLY A 30 -1.21 -15.28 28.60
N LEU A 31 -2.30 -15.00 29.32
CA LEU A 31 -3.65 -14.90 28.75
C LEU A 31 -3.76 -13.76 27.74
N PHE A 32 -3.16 -12.61 28.05
CA PHE A 32 -3.16 -11.47 27.14
C PHE A 32 -2.38 -11.76 25.86
N LEU A 33 -1.18 -12.34 25.99
CA LEU A 33 -0.35 -12.74 24.84
C LEU A 33 -0.99 -13.86 24.02
N PHE A 34 -1.66 -14.81 24.66
CA PHE A 34 -2.39 -15.88 23.98
C PHE A 34 -3.45 -15.35 23.01
N TRP A 35 -4.08 -14.21 23.32
CA TRP A 35 -5.06 -13.58 22.45
C TRP A 35 -4.44 -12.56 21.47
N LEU A 36 -3.42 -11.82 21.91
CA LEU A 36 -2.77 -10.78 21.11
C LEU A 36 -1.90 -11.34 19.97
N ILE A 37 -1.15 -12.42 20.22
CA ILE A 37 -0.25 -13.00 19.23
C ILE A 37 -1.01 -13.51 17.98
N PRO A 38 -2.06 -14.34 18.08
CA PRO A 38 -2.74 -14.86 16.89
C PRO A 38 -3.47 -13.76 16.10
N THR A 39 -4.00 -12.73 16.77
CA THR A 39 -4.67 -11.61 16.09
C THR A 39 -3.67 -10.77 15.30
N LEU A 40 -2.51 -10.48 15.87
CA LEU A 40 -1.44 -9.74 15.20
C LEU A 40 -0.85 -10.55 14.04
N VAL A 41 -0.56 -11.83 14.25
CA VAL A 41 -0.08 -12.74 13.19
C VAL A 41 -1.12 -12.88 12.06
N GLY A 42 -2.41 -12.98 12.40
CA GLY A 42 -3.49 -13.02 11.44
C GLY A 42 -3.62 -11.74 10.62
N ALA A 43 -3.49 -10.57 11.25
CA ALA A 43 -3.52 -9.28 10.55
C ALA A 43 -2.32 -9.12 9.59
N VAL A 44 -1.12 -9.50 10.03
CA VAL A 44 0.10 -9.42 9.21
C VAL A 44 0.05 -10.40 8.03
N LEU A 45 -0.29 -11.66 8.27
CA LEU A 45 -0.41 -12.67 7.20
C LEU A 45 -1.57 -12.38 6.26
N GLY A 46 -2.66 -11.82 6.78
CA GLY A 46 -3.80 -11.35 5.99
C GLY A 46 -3.39 -10.23 5.03
N GLY A 47 -2.71 -9.20 5.54
CA GLY A 47 -2.18 -8.11 4.72
C GLY A 47 -1.13 -8.57 3.71
N ALA A 48 -0.27 -9.53 4.08
CA ALA A 48 0.72 -10.07 3.16
C ALA A 48 0.10 -10.87 2.00
N ARG A 49 -0.96 -11.64 2.26
CA ARG A 49 -1.70 -12.38 1.21
C ARG A 49 -2.46 -11.44 0.29
N ASP A 50 -3.08 -10.41 0.84
CA ASP A 50 -3.79 -9.40 0.05
C ASP A 50 -2.82 -8.68 -0.90
N LEU A 51 -1.67 -8.25 -0.37
CA LEU A 51 -0.61 -7.63 -1.17
C LEU A 51 -0.08 -8.55 -2.26
N ASP A 52 0.23 -9.81 -1.94
CA ASP A 52 0.71 -10.82 -2.90
C ASP A 52 -0.32 -11.10 -4.01
N SER A 53 -1.61 -11.15 -3.66
CA SER A 53 -2.69 -11.32 -4.65
C SER A 53 -2.81 -10.11 -5.59
N ARG A 54 -2.62 -8.90 -5.05
CA ARG A 54 -2.67 -7.66 -5.81
C ARG A 54 -1.48 -7.52 -6.75
N LEU A 55 -0.27 -7.85 -6.30
CA LEU A 55 0.93 -7.84 -7.13
C LEU A 55 0.81 -8.84 -8.30
N ARG A 56 0.29 -10.05 -8.05
CA ARG A 56 0.05 -11.02 -9.14
C ARG A 56 -1.02 -10.56 -10.13
N ALA A 57 -2.05 -9.87 -9.66
CA ALA A 57 -3.05 -9.29 -10.56
C ALA A 57 -2.42 -8.19 -11.44
N GLU A 58 -1.53 -7.39 -10.86
CA GLU A 58 -0.78 -6.36 -11.57
C GLU A 58 0.23 -6.96 -12.56
N ASP A 59 0.93 -8.04 -12.19
CA ASP A 59 1.81 -8.80 -13.08
C ASP A 59 1.04 -9.30 -14.31
N GLY A 60 -0.11 -9.96 -14.07
CA GLY A 60 -0.98 -10.45 -15.13
C GLY A 60 -1.49 -9.32 -16.01
N TYR A 61 -1.78 -8.15 -15.42
CA TYR A 61 -2.20 -6.98 -16.16
C TYR A 61 -1.09 -6.47 -17.09
N MET A 62 0.14 -6.28 -16.57
CA MET A 62 1.29 -5.83 -17.36
C MET A 62 1.67 -6.82 -18.46
N GLN A 63 1.67 -8.12 -18.17
CA GLN A 63 1.99 -9.16 -19.14
C GLN A 63 0.97 -9.21 -20.27
N THR A 64 -0.32 -9.11 -19.96
CA THR A 64 -1.37 -9.05 -20.98
C THR A 64 -1.27 -7.75 -21.77
N LEU A 65 -0.91 -6.63 -21.11
CA LEU A 65 -0.66 -5.34 -21.75
C LEU A 65 0.38 -5.41 -22.87
N CYS A 66 1.44 -6.20 -22.66
CA CYS A 66 2.59 -6.29 -23.55
C CYS A 66 2.62 -7.54 -24.43
N GLY A 67 1.82 -8.56 -24.10
CA GLY A 67 1.82 -9.86 -24.76
C GLY A 67 0.70 -10.06 -25.80
N GLU A 68 -0.47 -9.45 -25.59
CA GLU A 68 -1.59 -9.56 -26.53
C GLU A 68 -1.56 -8.40 -27.54
N ALA A 69 -1.95 -8.68 -28.79
CA ALA A 69 -2.02 -7.70 -29.87
C ALA A 69 -3.16 -6.71 -29.62
N MET A 70 -2.97 -5.80 -28.66
CA MET A 70 -3.88 -4.70 -28.41
C MET A 70 -3.70 -3.61 -29.46
N ASP A 71 -4.80 -2.95 -29.81
CA ASP A 71 -4.82 -1.79 -30.72
C ASP A 71 -4.32 -0.50 -30.04
N LEU A 72 -3.45 -0.66 -29.03
CA LEU A 72 -2.75 0.41 -28.34
C LEU A 72 -1.34 0.52 -28.92
N ALA A 73 -0.85 1.75 -29.11
CA ALA A 73 0.56 1.96 -29.39
C ALA A 73 1.39 1.36 -28.25
N ARG A 74 2.11 0.27 -28.55
CA ARG A 74 2.91 -0.45 -27.56
C ARG A 74 3.98 0.48 -27.00
N ASP A 75 3.97 0.68 -25.69
CA ASP A 75 5.06 1.39 -25.02
C ASP A 75 6.27 0.45 -24.97
N GLU A 76 7.23 0.68 -25.88
CA GLU A 76 8.43 -0.15 -25.99
C GLU A 76 9.30 -0.10 -24.74
N GLN A 77 9.26 0.99 -23.96
CA GLN A 77 10.03 1.11 -22.73
C GLN A 77 9.41 0.25 -21.61
N LEU A 78 8.09 0.26 -21.47
CA LEU A 78 7.37 -0.63 -20.56
C LEU A 78 7.50 -2.09 -20.99
N CYS A 79 7.20 -2.40 -22.25
CA CYS A 79 7.10 -3.78 -22.70
C CYS A 79 8.44 -4.49 -22.84
N SER A 80 9.53 -3.76 -23.08
CA SER A 80 10.88 -4.34 -22.99
C SER A 80 11.24 -4.77 -21.56
N CYS A 81 10.81 -4.02 -20.54
CA CYS A 81 11.00 -4.40 -19.14
C CYS A 81 10.11 -5.60 -18.77
N VAL A 82 8.80 -5.51 -19.07
CA VAL A 82 7.81 -6.52 -18.67
C VAL A 82 8.10 -7.88 -19.29
N LEU A 83 8.46 -7.93 -20.56
CA LEU A 83 8.77 -9.20 -21.25
C LEU A 83 10.17 -9.74 -20.89
N GLY A 84 11.01 -8.94 -20.24
CA GLY A 84 12.37 -9.31 -19.84
C GLY A 84 12.53 -9.76 -18.39
N THR A 85 11.46 -9.72 -17.59
CA THR A 85 11.49 -9.96 -16.14
C THR A 85 10.50 -11.05 -15.72
N GLU A 86 10.77 -11.69 -14.57
CA GLU A 86 9.89 -12.73 -14.02
C GLU A 86 8.75 -12.13 -13.18
N PHE A 87 8.98 -11.00 -12.50
CA PHE A 87 8.04 -10.32 -11.61
C PHE A 87 7.87 -8.83 -11.98
N PRO A 88 7.13 -8.50 -13.05
CA PRO A 88 7.06 -7.15 -13.60
C PRO A 88 6.47 -6.09 -12.65
N SER A 89 5.54 -6.47 -11.76
CA SER A 89 4.98 -5.57 -10.72
C SER A 89 6.01 -5.06 -9.72
N LEU A 90 7.13 -5.77 -9.57
CA LEU A 90 8.25 -5.35 -8.72
C LEU A 90 9.32 -4.62 -9.54
N ASP A 91 9.68 -5.18 -10.68
CA ASP A 91 10.85 -4.72 -11.44
C ASP A 91 10.55 -3.60 -12.44
N CYS A 92 9.31 -3.51 -12.94
CA CYS A 92 8.89 -2.60 -14.00
C CYS A 92 7.89 -1.53 -13.53
N GLN A 93 7.84 -1.30 -12.22
CA GLN A 93 6.86 -0.38 -11.64
C GLN A 93 7.06 1.09 -12.06
N ALA A 94 8.29 1.52 -12.27
CA ALA A 94 8.58 2.88 -12.76
C ALA A 94 8.03 3.13 -14.17
N PRO A 95 8.40 2.34 -15.22
CA PRO A 95 7.82 2.53 -16.53
C PRO A 95 6.29 2.29 -16.54
N PHE A 96 5.78 1.40 -15.69
CA PHE A 96 4.34 1.19 -15.59
C PHE A 96 3.60 2.41 -15.01
N ARG A 97 4.18 3.10 -14.03
CA ARG A 97 3.63 4.35 -13.48
C ARG A 97 3.64 5.48 -14.50
N HIS A 98 4.68 5.59 -15.32
CA HIS A 98 4.71 6.56 -16.44
C HIS A 98 3.59 6.30 -17.44
N TRP A 99 3.45 5.06 -17.88
CA TRP A 99 2.39 4.65 -18.79
C TRP A 99 1.00 4.91 -18.19
N THR A 100 0.80 4.56 -16.92
CA THR A 100 -0.47 4.75 -16.22
C THR A 100 -0.81 6.22 -16.07
N LEU A 101 0.16 7.05 -15.68
CA LEU A 101 -0.03 8.50 -15.54
C LEU A 101 -0.46 9.13 -16.87
N ALA A 102 0.17 8.76 -17.98
CA ALA A 102 -0.19 9.26 -19.31
C ALA A 102 -1.64 8.89 -19.69
N ARG A 103 -2.05 7.62 -19.46
CA ARG A 103 -3.43 7.17 -19.71
C ARG A 103 -4.46 7.90 -18.85
N GLN A 104 -4.14 8.15 -17.59
CA GLN A 104 -5.04 8.88 -16.70
C GLN A 104 -5.12 10.36 -17.04
N GLN A 105 -4.02 10.96 -17.52
CA GLN A 105 -4.02 12.32 -18.03
C GLN A 105 -4.92 12.45 -19.27
N GLU A 106 -4.86 11.47 -20.20
CA GLU A 106 -5.78 11.39 -21.34
C GLU A 106 -7.24 11.27 -20.86
N THR A 107 -7.51 10.39 -19.89
CA THR A 107 -8.86 10.18 -19.33
C THR A 107 -9.40 11.44 -18.64
N CYS A 108 -8.57 12.12 -17.85
CA CYS A 108 -8.93 13.36 -17.15
C CYS A 108 -9.02 14.58 -18.07
N SER A 109 -8.58 14.48 -19.32
CA SER A 109 -8.77 15.55 -20.30
C SER A 109 -10.22 15.68 -20.78
N ASP A 110 -11.05 14.64 -20.57
CA ASP A 110 -12.50 14.72 -20.78
C ASP A 110 -13.15 15.60 -19.68
N PRO A 111 -13.80 16.72 -20.03
CA PRO A 111 -14.43 17.61 -19.06
C PRO A 111 -15.52 16.95 -18.20
N GLU A 112 -16.20 15.93 -18.69
CA GLU A 112 -17.24 15.22 -17.92
C GLU A 112 -16.62 14.26 -16.92
N VAL A 113 -15.55 13.57 -17.29
CA VAL A 113 -14.78 12.71 -16.37
C VAL A 113 -14.11 13.55 -15.30
N HIS A 114 -13.49 14.68 -15.68
CA HIS A 114 -12.85 15.59 -14.73
C HIS A 114 -13.84 16.08 -13.67
N LYS A 115 -15.06 16.48 -14.04
CA LYS A 115 -16.08 16.91 -13.06
C LYS A 115 -16.46 15.80 -12.07
N GLN A 116 -16.48 14.55 -12.52
CA GLN A 116 -16.86 13.40 -11.69
C GLN A 116 -15.74 12.97 -10.73
N ALA A 117 -14.49 13.11 -11.16
CA ALA A 117 -13.30 12.72 -10.41
C ALA A 117 -12.37 13.93 -10.19
N LEU A 118 -12.93 15.03 -9.66
CA LEU A 118 -12.25 16.33 -9.62
C LEU A 118 -10.96 16.30 -8.80
N SER A 119 -10.95 15.63 -7.65
CA SER A 119 -9.79 15.58 -6.76
C SER A 119 -8.69 14.69 -7.35
N PHE A 120 -9.10 13.55 -7.92
CA PHE A 120 -8.21 12.65 -8.64
C PHE A 120 -7.59 13.30 -9.87
N CYS A 121 -8.39 13.87 -10.76
CA CYS A 121 -7.89 14.49 -12.00
C CYS A 121 -7.01 15.70 -11.71
N SER A 122 -7.36 16.52 -10.72
CA SER A 122 -6.47 17.61 -10.27
C SER A 122 -5.12 17.08 -9.75
N CYS A 123 -5.12 15.94 -9.05
CA CYS A 123 -3.88 15.30 -8.58
C CYS A 123 -3.04 14.78 -9.75
N VAL A 124 -3.67 14.07 -10.70
CA VAL A 124 -3.03 13.55 -11.91
C VAL A 124 -2.40 14.68 -12.73
N GLU A 125 -3.12 15.77 -12.97
CA GLU A 125 -2.61 16.94 -13.69
C GLU A 125 -1.42 17.59 -12.96
N ALA A 126 -1.49 17.69 -11.63
CA ALA A 126 -0.40 18.23 -10.83
C ALA A 126 0.85 17.34 -10.86
N VAL A 127 0.69 16.02 -10.81
CA VAL A 127 1.81 15.06 -10.91
C VAL A 127 2.39 15.07 -12.32
N ALA A 128 1.55 15.03 -13.36
CA ALA A 128 2.00 15.13 -14.75
C ALA A 128 2.78 16.41 -15.00
N GLY A 129 2.29 17.56 -14.53
CA GLY A 129 3.00 18.83 -14.63
C GLY A 129 4.37 18.84 -13.94
N LYS A 130 4.52 18.13 -12.80
CA LYS A 130 5.82 17.97 -12.13
C LYS A 130 6.77 17.06 -12.92
N VAL A 131 6.26 15.94 -13.45
CA VAL A 131 7.05 15.01 -14.28
C VAL A 131 7.53 15.70 -15.56
N ASP A 132 6.69 16.53 -16.18
CA ASP A 132 7.04 17.30 -17.38
C ASP A 132 8.09 18.38 -17.09
N ALA A 133 8.01 19.03 -15.93
CA ALA A 133 8.95 20.06 -15.50
C ALA A 133 10.27 19.49 -14.94
N ALA A 134 10.32 18.20 -14.60
CA ALA A 134 11.48 17.56 -13.98
C ALA A 134 12.59 17.23 -15.00
N ALA A 135 13.83 17.26 -14.51
CA ALA A 135 14.97 16.73 -15.24
C ALA A 135 14.79 15.21 -15.47
N PRO A 136 15.32 14.63 -16.57
CA PRO A 136 15.13 13.21 -16.91
C PRO A 136 15.42 12.24 -15.75
N GLU A 137 16.48 12.49 -14.99
CA GLU A 137 16.90 11.69 -13.83
C GLU A 137 15.97 11.81 -12.61
N ALA A 138 15.13 12.83 -12.56
CA ALA A 138 14.19 13.09 -11.47
C ALA A 138 12.76 12.64 -11.79
N LYS A 139 12.46 12.33 -13.06
CA LYS A 139 11.10 11.96 -13.51
C LYS A 139 10.53 10.76 -12.77
N ASP A 140 11.36 9.75 -12.49
CA ASP A 140 10.93 8.55 -11.77
C ASP A 140 10.58 8.83 -10.30
N ALA A 141 11.25 9.80 -9.68
CA ALA A 141 10.92 10.23 -8.33
C ALA A 141 9.59 11.01 -8.30
N GLU A 142 9.34 11.86 -9.29
CA GLU A 142 8.09 12.62 -9.40
C GLU A 142 6.91 11.71 -9.76
N VAL A 143 7.08 10.75 -10.68
CA VAL A 143 6.00 9.83 -11.06
C VAL A 143 5.56 8.93 -9.91
N ALA A 144 6.45 8.62 -8.96
CA ALA A 144 6.12 7.87 -7.75
C ALA A 144 5.03 8.58 -6.91
N ALA A 145 4.91 9.90 -7.02
CA ALA A 145 3.86 10.65 -6.33
C ALA A 145 2.45 10.29 -6.83
N TYR A 146 2.30 9.67 -8.00
CA TYR A 146 1.03 9.19 -8.54
C TYR A 146 0.30 8.21 -7.60
N GLU A 147 1.04 7.44 -6.79
CA GLU A 147 0.43 6.54 -5.79
C GLU A 147 -0.43 7.30 -4.78
N ASN A 148 -0.10 8.56 -4.49
CA ASN A 148 -0.92 9.41 -3.62
C ASN A 148 -2.23 9.84 -4.28
N CYS A 149 -2.31 9.83 -5.61
CA CYS A 149 -3.57 10.08 -6.32
C CYS A 149 -4.50 8.85 -6.23
N MET A 150 -3.93 7.64 -6.23
CA MET A 150 -4.70 6.38 -6.18
C MET A 150 -5.37 6.09 -4.84
N VAL A 151 -5.04 6.84 -3.79
CA VAL A 151 -5.71 6.74 -2.47
C VAL A 151 -6.86 7.72 -2.29
N LEU A 152 -7.12 8.57 -3.29
CA LEU A 152 -8.21 9.54 -3.24
C LEU A 152 -9.58 8.84 -3.36
N PRO A 153 -10.63 9.41 -2.74
CA PRO A 153 -11.94 8.75 -2.67
C PRO A 153 -12.66 8.67 -4.03
N ASP A 154 -12.31 9.56 -4.96
CA ASP A 154 -12.81 9.62 -6.34
C ASP A 154 -11.76 9.11 -7.35
N ALA A 155 -10.79 8.32 -6.90
CA ALA A 155 -9.76 7.76 -7.77
C ALA A 155 -10.36 6.87 -8.87
N LEU A 156 -9.94 7.12 -10.11
CA LEU A 156 -10.32 6.31 -11.26
C LEU A 156 -9.29 5.19 -11.44
N PHE A 157 -9.78 3.96 -11.47
CA PHE A 157 -8.95 2.79 -11.73
C PHE A 157 -8.76 2.60 -13.24
N LEU A 158 -7.64 2.00 -13.62
CA LEU A 158 -7.42 1.58 -15.00
C LEU A 158 -8.56 0.64 -15.43
N PRO A 159 -9.12 0.84 -16.64
CA PRO A 159 -10.12 -0.07 -17.17
C PRO A 159 -9.52 -1.47 -17.38
N ALA A 160 -10.40 -2.47 -17.42
CA ALA A 160 -9.99 -3.83 -17.74
C ALA A 160 -9.42 -3.90 -19.17
N ILE A 161 -8.52 -4.86 -19.41
CA ILE A 161 -7.73 -4.95 -20.64
C ILE A 161 -8.59 -5.21 -21.87
N ASP A 162 -9.69 -5.95 -21.70
CA ASP A 162 -10.69 -6.18 -22.74
C ASP A 162 -11.36 -4.88 -23.21
N VAL A 163 -11.59 -3.94 -22.30
CA VAL A 163 -12.11 -2.59 -22.63
C VAL A 163 -11.08 -1.80 -23.43
N LEU A 164 -9.80 -1.85 -23.02
CA LEU A 164 -8.71 -1.20 -23.73
C LEU A 164 -8.44 -1.79 -25.12
N ALA A 165 -8.60 -3.10 -25.28
CA ALA A 165 -8.38 -3.81 -26.54
C ALA A 165 -9.51 -3.62 -27.55
N SER A 166 -10.73 -3.31 -27.08
CA SER A 166 -11.92 -3.26 -27.92
C SER A 166 -12.15 -1.96 -28.69
N GLY A 167 -11.35 -0.91 -28.45
CA GLY A 167 -11.37 0.35 -29.21
C GLY A 167 -12.74 1.05 -29.20
N GLY A 168 -12.90 2.07 -28.36
CA GLY A 168 -13.95 3.07 -28.58
C GLY A 168 -13.75 3.81 -29.89
#